data_AF-A0A2E0BIM1-F1
#
_entry.id   AF-A0A2E0BIM1-F1
#
_cell.length_a   1.000
_cell.length_b   1.000
_cell.length_c   1.000
_cell.angle_alpha   90.00
_cell.angle_beta   90.00
_cell.angle_gamma   90.00
#
_symmetry.space_group_name_H-M   'P 1'
#
loop_
_entity.id
_entity.type
_entity.pdbx_description
1 polymer ?
#
loop_
_entity_poly.entity_id
_entity_poly.type
_entity_poly.pdbx_seq_one_letter_code
_entity_poly.pdbx_strand_id
1 'polypeptide(L)'
;MTLVSHKYKFIYVKNFKVAGTSVEDFFSKWCVNPNSDFTYQTTNSHDKVQFLDEGLVIEDATGDEHIDDYGIVGRTNGLGSDVWRGHTPVAKIKKAFSQDDNLGLEKFDEYLKFCVVRNPYDKVVSLYHWQTQHPLGQKPIDLVGQDDISFADWLKFAQDNFLPNNLIIAHGVEGKSMCDYFIRYEHLEEDIVKLCEKLGLPDFDINDLPKHKSGVRPNIHYREYYDDETRDIVYHAHRSEIELFGYEF
;
A
#
# COMPACT_ATOMS: atom_id res chain seq x y z
N MET A 1 1.55 -1.94 5.98
CA MET A 1 2.35 -3.08 6.42
C MET A 1 2.35 -4.18 5.37
N THR A 2 3.21 -5.16 5.56
CA THR A 2 3.10 -6.49 4.97
C THR A 2 2.25 -7.34 5.92
N LEU A 3 1.38 -8.20 5.37
CA LEU A 3 0.68 -9.21 6.16
C LEU A 3 1.14 -10.60 5.74
N VAL A 4 1.25 -11.51 6.70
CA VAL A 4 1.48 -12.94 6.47
C VAL A 4 0.45 -13.72 7.26
N SER A 5 -0.28 -14.63 6.61
CA SER A 5 -1.12 -15.60 7.29
C SER A 5 -0.53 -16.98 7.12
N HIS A 6 -0.11 -17.61 8.22
CA HIS A 6 0.35 -18.98 8.21
C HIS A 6 -0.80 -19.98 8.07
N LYS A 7 -1.96 -19.68 8.67
CA LYS A 7 -3.14 -20.54 8.59
C LYS A 7 -3.74 -20.61 7.19
N TYR A 8 -3.89 -19.47 6.53
CA TYR A 8 -4.52 -19.37 5.20
C TYR A 8 -3.49 -19.20 4.07
N LYS A 9 -2.20 -19.32 4.41
CA LYS A 9 -1.07 -19.39 3.47
C LYS A 9 -1.06 -18.27 2.45
N PHE A 10 -1.11 -17.02 2.92
CA PHE A 10 -1.00 -15.85 2.05
C PHE A 10 0.01 -14.82 2.56
N ILE A 11 0.49 -13.99 1.66
CA ILE A 11 1.32 -12.81 1.93
C ILE A 11 0.73 -11.62 1.16
N TYR A 12 0.36 -10.57 1.88
CA TYR A 12 -0.06 -9.31 1.26
C TYR A 12 1.11 -8.32 1.18
N VAL A 13 1.43 -7.88 -0.04
CA VAL A 13 2.49 -6.91 -0.33
C VAL A 13 1.86 -5.54 -0.66
N LYS A 14 2.08 -4.55 0.19
CA LYS A 14 1.41 -3.24 0.06
C LYS A 14 2.10 -2.31 -0.96
N ASN A 15 1.46 -2.09 -2.10
CA ASN A 15 1.83 -1.07 -3.08
C ASN A 15 1.43 0.36 -2.66
N PHE A 16 2.01 1.37 -3.31
CA PHE A 16 1.67 2.78 -3.06
C PHE A 16 0.35 3.18 -3.71
N LYS A 17 -0.49 3.91 -2.96
CA LYS A 17 -1.68 4.65 -3.46
C LYS A 17 -2.77 3.81 -4.14
N VAL A 18 -2.94 2.57 -3.67
CA VAL A 18 -3.86 1.55 -4.23
C VAL A 18 -4.98 1.13 -3.24
N ALA A 19 -5.43 2.02 -2.35
CA ALA A 19 -6.27 1.64 -1.18
C ALA A 19 -5.67 0.54 -0.29
N GLY A 20 -4.34 0.42 -0.27
CA GLY A 20 -3.69 -0.65 0.48
C GLY A 20 -3.95 -0.63 1.99
N THR A 21 -4.30 0.52 2.57
CA THR A 21 -4.70 0.61 4.00
C THR A 21 -6.04 -0.08 4.28
N SER A 22 -7.02 0.04 3.37
CA SER A 22 -8.29 -0.68 3.49
C SER A 22 -8.12 -2.19 3.42
N VAL A 23 -7.27 -2.63 2.49
CA VAL A 23 -6.95 -4.06 2.33
C VAL A 23 -6.18 -4.61 3.54
N GLU A 24 -5.31 -3.80 4.16
CA GLU A 24 -4.63 -4.19 5.41
C GLU A 24 -5.61 -4.47 6.53
N ASP A 25 -6.48 -3.51 6.85
CA ASP A 25 -7.48 -3.68 7.90
C ASP A 25 -8.33 -4.92 7.65
N PHE A 26 -8.83 -5.06 6.42
CA PHE A 26 -9.67 -6.19 6.04
C PHE A 26 -8.98 -7.55 6.21
N PHE A 27 -7.75 -7.71 5.70
CA PHE A 27 -7.05 -9.00 5.73
C PHE A 27 -6.34 -9.32 7.06
N SER A 28 -6.08 -8.30 7.89
CA SER A 28 -5.29 -8.45 9.13
C SER A 28 -5.89 -9.47 10.11
N LYS A 29 -7.22 -9.58 10.19
CA LYS A 29 -7.91 -10.51 11.11
C LYS A 29 -7.58 -11.98 10.86
N TRP A 30 -7.18 -12.34 9.64
CA TRP A 30 -6.78 -13.71 9.30
C TRP A 30 -5.27 -13.97 9.47
N CYS A 31 -4.52 -12.98 9.97
CA CYS A 31 -3.10 -13.07 10.27
C CYS A 31 -2.81 -13.18 11.78
N VAL A 32 -3.86 -13.25 12.60
CA VAL A 32 -3.78 -13.19 14.07
C VAL A 32 -4.54 -14.38 14.64
N ASN A 33 -4.07 -14.91 15.77
CA ASN A 33 -4.78 -15.93 16.51
C ASN A 33 -6.16 -15.40 16.97
N PRO A 34 -7.30 -16.05 16.67
CA PRO A 34 -8.63 -15.61 17.08
C PRO A 34 -8.84 -15.49 18.59
N ASN A 35 -7.97 -16.11 19.39
CA ASN A 35 -7.97 -16.01 20.85
C ASN A 35 -6.99 -14.95 21.38
N SER A 36 -6.32 -14.20 20.49
CA SER A 36 -5.45 -13.09 20.85
C SER A 36 -6.27 -11.85 21.20
N ASP A 37 -5.82 -11.08 22.18
CA ASP A 37 -6.38 -9.75 22.47
C ASP A 37 -5.92 -8.69 21.45
N PHE A 38 -5.01 -9.05 20.54
CA PHE A 38 -4.54 -8.14 19.49
C PHE A 38 -5.65 -7.88 18.47
N THR A 39 -5.96 -6.60 18.27
CA THR A 39 -6.82 -6.13 17.18
C THR A 39 -6.07 -5.09 16.38
N TYR A 40 -6.02 -5.30 15.07
CA TYR A 40 -5.51 -4.28 14.16
C TYR A 40 -6.67 -3.47 13.62
N GLN A 41 -6.66 -2.16 13.89
CA GLN A 41 -7.48 -1.20 13.19
C GLN A 41 -6.61 0.02 12.89
N THR A 42 -6.57 0.43 11.63
CA THR A 42 -6.00 1.73 11.30
C THR A 42 -6.87 2.81 11.93
N THR A 43 -6.30 3.58 12.85
CA THR A 43 -6.88 4.87 13.19
C THR A 43 -6.73 5.78 11.98
N ASN A 44 -7.74 6.60 11.70
CA ASN A 44 -7.55 7.75 10.80
C ASN A 44 -6.50 8.65 11.47
N SER A 45 -5.23 8.44 11.10
CA SER A 45 -4.05 9.11 11.67
C SER A 45 -4.04 10.64 11.48
N HIS A 46 -5.14 11.22 11.01
CA HIS A 46 -5.35 12.63 10.82
C HIS A 46 -5.89 13.33 12.06
N ASP A 47 -6.54 12.60 12.97
CA ASP A 47 -7.27 13.21 14.09
C ASP A 47 -6.45 13.41 15.37
N LYS A 48 -5.17 12.97 15.43
CA LYS A 48 -4.37 12.98 16.69
C LYS A 48 -2.90 13.38 16.54
N VAL A 49 -2.60 14.34 15.67
CA VAL A 49 -1.26 14.97 15.66
C VAL A 49 -1.34 16.26 16.48
N GLN A 50 -0.84 16.24 17.72
CA GLN A 50 -0.64 17.46 18.50
C GLN A 50 0.82 17.91 18.38
N PHE A 51 1.00 19.18 18.01
CA PHE A 51 2.29 19.85 18.14
C PHE A 51 2.41 20.36 19.59
N LEU A 52 3.35 19.81 20.35
CA LEU A 52 3.73 20.35 21.66
C LEU A 52 5.11 21.01 21.54
N ASP A 53 5.39 22.00 22.39
CA ASP A 53 6.63 22.81 22.36
C ASP A 53 7.92 21.98 22.52
N GLU A 54 7.82 20.71 22.93
CA GLU A 54 8.94 19.78 23.14
C GLU A 54 9.17 18.80 21.97
N GLY A 55 8.36 18.86 20.90
CA GLY A 55 8.50 18.01 19.71
C GLY A 55 7.20 17.37 19.22
N LEU A 56 7.28 16.61 18.12
CA LEU A 56 6.15 15.88 17.55
C LEU A 56 5.75 14.73 18.48
N VAL A 57 4.57 14.81 19.10
CA VAL A 57 3.97 13.70 19.86
C VAL A 57 2.82 13.13 19.04
N ILE A 58 2.98 11.88 18.59
CA ILE A 58 1.90 11.10 18.01
C ILE A 58 1.22 10.37 19.17
N GLU A 59 0.15 10.93 19.71
CA GLU A 59 -0.70 10.21 20.66
C GLU A 59 -1.40 9.07 19.91
N ASP A 60 -1.31 7.85 20.45
CA ASP A 60 -1.78 6.59 19.84
C ASP A 60 -0.98 6.08 18.63
N ALA A 61 0.34 5.89 18.77
CA ALA A 61 1.12 5.04 17.87
C ALA A 61 0.68 3.56 17.97
N THR A 62 -0.56 3.27 17.56
CA THR A 62 -1.07 1.93 17.29
C THR A 62 -0.59 1.51 15.90
N GLY A 63 -0.14 0.27 15.76
CA GLY A 63 0.52 -0.23 14.56
C GLY A 63 1.95 -0.72 14.78
N ASP A 64 2.26 -1.14 16.00
CA ASP A 64 3.37 -2.04 16.27
C ASP A 64 3.20 -3.36 15.52
N GLU A 65 4.31 -4.00 15.26
CA GLU A 65 4.35 -5.34 14.69
C GLU A 65 3.80 -6.38 15.68
N HIS A 66 2.92 -7.26 15.18
CA HIS A 66 2.44 -8.43 15.90
C HIS A 66 2.82 -9.70 15.14
N ILE A 67 3.41 -10.64 15.86
CA ILE A 67 3.83 -11.95 15.34
C ILE A 67 3.33 -13.01 16.30
N ASP A 68 2.59 -13.99 15.79
CA ASP A 68 2.18 -15.19 16.51
C ASP A 68 2.18 -16.40 15.57
N ASP A 69 1.79 -17.57 16.09
CA ASP A 69 1.73 -18.81 15.30
C ASP A 69 0.73 -18.77 14.14
N TYR A 70 -0.20 -17.80 14.13
CA TYR A 70 -1.16 -17.59 13.06
C TYR A 70 -0.60 -16.74 11.92
N GLY A 71 0.34 -15.82 12.20
CA GLY A 71 0.87 -14.94 11.18
C GLY A 71 1.65 -13.73 11.68
N ILE A 72 1.83 -12.79 10.74
CA ILE A 72 2.52 -11.51 10.94
C ILE A 72 1.58 -10.39 10.50
N VAL A 73 1.31 -9.48 11.42
CA VAL A 73 0.76 -8.15 11.13
C VAL A 73 1.90 -7.17 11.30
N GLY A 74 2.48 -6.73 10.19
CA GLY A 74 3.65 -5.87 10.24
C GLY A 74 3.35 -4.45 10.69
N ARG A 75 4.39 -3.68 11.01
CA ARG A 75 4.21 -2.32 11.52
C ARG A 75 3.78 -1.28 10.47
N THR A 76 3.13 -0.21 10.94
CA THR A 76 2.90 1.02 10.17
C THR A 76 3.91 2.10 10.57
N ASN A 77 3.68 2.76 11.70
CA ASN A 77 4.51 3.80 12.30
C ASN A 77 5.03 3.42 13.69
N GLY A 78 4.65 2.24 14.20
CA GLY A 78 5.06 1.74 15.51
C GLY A 78 6.43 1.05 15.51
N LEU A 79 6.74 0.34 16.59
CA LEU A 79 7.91 -0.51 16.76
C LEU A 79 7.78 -1.82 15.97
N GLY A 80 8.93 -2.36 15.54
CA GLY A 80 8.99 -3.63 14.82
C GLY A 80 10.01 -3.62 13.68
N SER A 81 9.98 -4.67 12.86
CA SER A 81 10.92 -4.87 11.78
C SER A 81 10.71 -3.90 10.61
N ASP A 82 11.81 -3.57 9.92
CA ASP A 82 11.78 -2.89 8.63
C ASP A 82 11.44 -3.80 7.45
N VAL A 83 11.28 -5.10 7.70
CA VAL A 83 10.82 -6.05 6.69
C VAL A 83 9.29 -5.97 6.58
N TRP A 84 8.58 -6.03 7.70
CA TRP A 84 7.13 -6.19 7.71
C TRP A 84 6.36 -4.87 7.53
N ARG A 85 7.05 -3.77 7.24
CA ARG A 85 6.41 -2.48 6.93
C ARG A 85 5.71 -2.47 5.57
N GLY A 86 4.91 -1.43 5.33
CA GLY A 86 4.31 -1.20 4.01
C GLY A 86 5.37 -0.86 2.98
N HIS A 87 5.11 -1.16 1.70
CA HIS A 87 6.00 -0.83 0.59
C HIS A 87 7.37 -1.53 0.62
N THR A 88 7.54 -2.54 1.48
CA THR A 88 8.71 -3.41 1.43
C THR A 88 8.69 -4.22 0.14
N PRO A 89 9.77 -4.22 -0.66
CA PRO A 89 9.85 -5.08 -1.83
C PRO A 89 9.72 -6.56 -1.48
N VAL A 90 8.95 -7.30 -2.27
CA VAL A 90 8.70 -8.73 -2.09
C VAL A 90 9.99 -9.56 -2.05
N ALA A 91 11.06 -9.14 -2.74
CA ALA A 91 12.37 -9.77 -2.65
C ALA A 91 13.00 -9.66 -1.24
N LYS A 92 12.78 -8.54 -0.54
CA LYS A 92 13.23 -8.36 0.85
C LYS A 92 12.39 -9.21 1.81
N ILE A 93 11.09 -9.36 1.53
CA ILE A 93 10.21 -10.29 2.25
C ILE A 93 10.72 -11.73 2.06
N LYS A 94 10.95 -12.17 0.81
CA LYS A 94 11.51 -13.50 0.50
C LYS A 94 12.83 -13.76 1.22
N LYS A 95 13.73 -12.75 1.24
CA LYS A 95 14.99 -12.85 1.97
C LYS A 95 14.77 -13.06 3.47
N ALA A 96 13.82 -12.37 4.08
CA ALA A 96 13.50 -12.58 5.50
C ALA A 96 12.98 -14.00 5.77
N PHE A 97 12.11 -14.54 4.91
CA PHE A 97 11.68 -15.94 4.99
C PHE A 97 12.87 -16.93 4.91
N SER A 98 13.84 -16.67 4.03
CA SER A 98 15.02 -17.54 3.91
C SER A 98 15.99 -17.50 5.09
N GLN A 99 15.87 -16.50 5.98
CA GLN A 99 16.79 -16.27 7.10
C GLN A 99 16.19 -16.63 8.46
N ASP A 100 14.91 -16.99 8.51
CA ASP A 100 14.19 -17.35 9.73
C ASP A 100 13.73 -18.80 9.62
N ASP A 101 14.27 -19.67 10.49
CA ASP A 101 13.97 -21.10 10.50
C ASP A 101 12.49 -21.41 10.79
N ASN A 102 11.75 -20.48 11.41
CA ASN A 102 10.31 -20.63 11.66
C ASN A 102 9.46 -20.18 10.47
N LEU A 103 10.01 -19.37 9.55
CA LEU A 103 9.35 -18.99 8.31
C LEU A 103 9.73 -19.96 7.19
N GLY A 104 11.01 -20.08 6.88
CA GLY A 104 11.51 -20.96 5.83
C GLY A 104 11.13 -20.52 4.41
N LEU A 105 11.98 -20.85 3.44
CA LEU A 105 11.73 -20.50 2.03
C LEU A 105 10.55 -21.28 1.44
N GLU A 106 10.32 -22.49 1.95
CA GLU A 106 9.23 -23.37 1.56
C GLU A 106 7.86 -22.74 1.82
N LYS A 107 7.67 -22.04 2.95
CA LYS A 107 6.42 -21.33 3.22
C LYS A 107 6.25 -20.16 2.26
N PHE A 108 7.31 -19.40 1.98
CA PHE A 108 7.21 -18.30 1.02
C PHE A 108 6.77 -18.79 -0.38
N ASP A 109 7.36 -19.89 -0.84
CA ASP A 109 7.07 -20.44 -2.16
C ASP A 109 5.67 -21.11 -2.20
N GLU A 110 5.20 -21.70 -1.09
CA GLU A 110 3.84 -22.27 -0.97
C GLU A 110 2.75 -21.20 -0.85
N TYR A 111 3.02 -20.09 -0.16
CA TYR A 111 2.00 -19.09 0.15
C TYR A 111 1.61 -18.32 -1.10
N LEU A 112 0.34 -17.91 -1.18
CA LEU A 112 -0.14 -17.02 -2.22
C LEU A 112 0.28 -15.59 -1.90
N LYS A 113 1.12 -14.99 -2.75
CA LYS A 113 1.53 -13.59 -2.66
C LYS A 113 0.55 -12.74 -3.46
N PHE A 114 0.01 -11.67 -2.88
CA PHE A 114 -0.85 -10.75 -3.63
C PHE A 114 -0.58 -9.29 -3.31
N CYS A 115 -0.94 -8.42 -4.25
CA CYS A 115 -0.94 -6.98 -4.04
C CYS A 115 -2.12 -6.31 -4.77
N VAL A 116 -2.36 -5.05 -4.46
CA VAL A 116 -3.32 -4.22 -5.21
C VAL A 116 -2.56 -3.39 -6.24
N VAL A 117 -3.11 -3.26 -7.43
CA VAL A 117 -2.62 -2.41 -8.52
C VAL A 117 -3.70 -1.41 -8.92
N ARG A 118 -3.31 -0.29 -9.51
CA ARG A 118 -4.21 0.80 -9.89
C ARG A 118 -3.70 1.45 -11.15
N ASN A 119 -4.61 1.96 -11.98
CA ASN A 119 -4.28 2.74 -13.15
C ASN A 119 -3.24 3.82 -12.77
N PRO A 120 -2.05 3.81 -13.38
CA PRO A 120 -0.97 4.73 -13.00
C PRO A 120 -1.35 6.22 -13.11
N TYR A 121 -2.19 6.61 -14.07
CA TYR A 121 -2.67 7.98 -14.20
C TYR A 121 -3.53 8.40 -13.01
N ASP A 122 -4.44 7.53 -12.58
CA ASP A 122 -5.30 7.78 -11.41
C ASP A 122 -4.50 7.73 -10.09
N LYS A 123 -3.52 6.82 -10.01
CA LYS A 123 -2.58 6.67 -8.90
C LYS A 123 -1.77 7.95 -8.67
N VAL A 124 -1.25 8.56 -9.72
CA VAL A 124 -0.43 9.80 -9.65
C VAL A 124 -1.27 11.00 -9.19
N VAL A 125 -2.50 11.17 -9.70
CA VAL A 125 -3.42 12.19 -9.18
C VAL A 125 -3.73 11.96 -7.70
N SER A 126 -3.93 10.71 -7.28
CA SER A 126 -4.11 10.38 -5.86
C SER A 126 -2.88 10.68 -5.00
N LEU A 127 -1.67 10.60 -5.55
CA LEU A 127 -0.44 10.99 -4.87
C LEU A 127 -0.34 12.51 -4.72
N TYR A 128 -0.61 13.26 -5.79
CA TYR A 128 -0.63 14.73 -5.80
C TYR A 128 -1.49 15.28 -4.66
N HIS A 129 -2.78 14.93 -4.61
CA HIS A 129 -3.68 15.42 -3.56
C HIS A 129 -3.26 14.99 -2.15
N TRP A 130 -2.70 13.79 -2.01
CA TRP A 130 -2.22 13.33 -0.72
C TRP A 130 -1.01 14.14 -0.24
N GLN A 131 -0.09 14.52 -1.13
CA GLN A 131 1.05 15.34 -0.74
C GLN A 131 0.66 16.81 -0.49
N THR A 132 -0.21 17.38 -1.32
CA THR A 132 -0.56 18.81 -1.22
C THR A 132 -1.51 19.11 -0.05
N GLN A 133 -2.37 18.17 0.34
CA GLN A 133 -3.35 18.38 1.42
C GLN A 133 -2.90 17.90 2.80
N HIS A 134 -1.70 17.33 2.95
CA HIS A 134 -1.24 16.79 4.24
C HIS A 134 0.01 17.53 4.76
N PRO A 135 -0.02 18.13 5.96
CA PRO A 135 1.14 18.82 6.54
C PRO A 135 2.31 17.88 6.91
N LEU A 136 2.06 16.57 7.01
CA LEU A 136 3.07 15.52 7.22
C LEU A 136 3.56 14.85 5.93
N GLY A 137 2.98 15.18 4.77
CA GLY A 137 3.61 14.83 3.50
C GLY A 137 4.97 15.51 3.48
N GLN A 138 6.03 14.82 3.04
CA GLN A 138 7.27 15.49 2.66
C GLN A 138 6.93 16.42 1.50
N LYS A 139 6.39 17.61 1.81
CA LYS A 139 6.31 18.71 0.86
C LYS A 139 7.76 18.88 0.39
N PRO A 140 8.06 18.88 -0.92
CA PRO A 140 9.44 18.96 -1.38
C PRO A 140 10.08 20.19 -0.78
N ILE A 141 10.98 20.01 0.20
CA ILE A 141 11.43 21.05 1.15
C ILE A 141 11.91 22.32 0.45
N ASP A 142 12.36 22.21 -0.80
CA ASP A 142 12.87 23.32 -1.62
C ASP A 142 11.83 23.98 -2.54
N LEU A 143 10.61 23.43 -2.66
CA LEU A 143 9.47 24.04 -3.37
C LEU A 143 8.38 24.58 -2.43
N VAL A 144 8.49 24.34 -1.11
CA VAL A 144 7.47 24.68 -0.09
C VAL A 144 7.49 26.16 0.29
N GLY A 145 7.19 27.01 -0.68
CA GLY A 145 6.70 28.36 -0.43
C GLY A 145 5.29 28.59 -0.96
N GLN A 146 4.69 27.61 -1.64
CA GLN A 146 3.40 27.77 -2.31
C GLN A 146 2.41 26.71 -1.86
N ASP A 147 1.34 27.15 -1.21
CA ASP A 147 0.20 26.31 -0.86
C ASP A 147 -0.63 25.88 -2.09
N ASP A 148 -0.28 26.36 -3.30
CA ASP A 148 -1.06 26.20 -4.54
C ASP A 148 -0.23 25.71 -5.76
N ILE A 149 0.68 24.74 -5.60
CA ILE A 149 1.37 24.16 -6.76
C ILE A 149 0.38 23.43 -7.69
N SER A 150 0.40 23.73 -8.99
CA SER A 150 -0.44 23.07 -9.98
C SER A 150 -0.08 21.58 -10.11
N PHE A 151 -1.01 20.74 -10.57
CA PHE A 151 -0.71 19.32 -10.83
C PHE A 151 0.43 19.15 -11.83
N ALA A 152 0.46 19.95 -12.90
CA ALA A 152 1.48 19.87 -13.93
C ALA A 152 2.88 20.22 -13.39
N ASP A 153 3.00 21.32 -12.65
CA ASP A 153 4.28 21.74 -12.05
C ASP A 153 4.75 20.75 -10.99
N TRP A 154 3.82 20.25 -10.17
CA TRP A 154 4.12 19.21 -9.20
C TRP A 154 4.61 17.93 -9.86
N LEU A 155 3.98 17.49 -10.96
CA LEU A 155 4.35 16.27 -11.66
C LEU A 155 5.72 16.39 -12.35
N LYS A 156 6.01 17.54 -12.95
CA LYS A 156 7.33 17.86 -13.54
C LYS A 156 8.44 17.82 -12.51
N PHE A 157 8.15 18.18 -11.26
CA PHE A 157 9.09 17.97 -10.17
C PHE A 157 9.14 16.52 -9.71
N ALA A 158 7.99 15.87 -9.52
CA ALA A 158 7.89 14.52 -8.97
C ALA A 158 8.58 13.47 -9.85
N GLN A 159 8.54 13.62 -11.19
CA GLN A 159 9.12 12.67 -12.14
C GLN A 159 10.61 12.42 -11.90
N ASP A 160 11.37 13.45 -11.51
CA ASP A 160 12.81 13.37 -11.32
C ASP A 160 13.21 12.98 -9.89
N ASN A 161 12.24 12.92 -8.97
CA ASN A 161 12.51 12.82 -7.54
C ASN A 161 11.91 11.58 -6.89
N PHE A 162 10.61 11.31 -7.08
CA PHE A 162 9.91 10.34 -6.21
C PHE A 162 8.64 9.69 -6.77
N LEU A 163 8.39 9.67 -8.09
CA LEU A 163 7.24 8.92 -8.61
C LEU A 163 7.33 7.42 -8.25
N PRO A 164 6.36 6.85 -7.50
CA PRO A 164 6.47 5.51 -6.98
C PRO A 164 6.20 4.45 -8.06
N ASN A 165 7.15 3.56 -8.26
CA ASN A 165 7.01 2.41 -9.14
C ASN A 165 6.62 1.15 -8.34
N ASN A 166 5.35 0.75 -8.46
CA ASN A 166 4.79 -0.41 -7.73
C ASN A 166 5.34 -1.74 -8.23
N LEU A 167 5.87 -1.82 -9.46
CA LEU A 167 6.49 -3.05 -9.93
C LEU A 167 7.77 -3.37 -9.16
N ILE A 168 8.51 -2.37 -8.67
CA ILE A 168 9.69 -2.63 -7.81
C ILE A 168 9.28 -3.38 -6.55
N ILE A 169 8.10 -3.07 -6.02
CA ILE A 169 7.57 -3.71 -4.82
C ILE A 169 7.15 -5.15 -5.14
N ALA A 170 6.48 -5.38 -6.27
CA ALA A 170 5.91 -6.68 -6.62
C ALA A 170 6.83 -7.62 -7.45
N HIS A 171 7.90 -7.12 -8.10
CA HIS A 171 8.72 -7.87 -9.08
C HIS A 171 10.10 -8.29 -8.58
N GLY A 172 10.55 -7.78 -7.42
CA GLY A 172 11.86 -8.16 -6.90
C GLY A 172 13.01 -7.85 -7.88
N VAL A 173 14.07 -8.66 -7.86
CA VAL A 173 15.38 -8.35 -8.48
C VAL A 173 15.44 -8.69 -9.99
N GLU A 174 14.55 -9.53 -10.51
CA GLU A 174 14.64 -10.07 -11.89
C GLU A 174 13.52 -9.58 -12.83
N GLY A 175 12.72 -8.59 -12.40
CA GLY A 175 11.67 -8.00 -13.24
C GLY A 175 10.45 -8.89 -13.49
N LYS A 176 10.44 -10.13 -12.99
CA LYS A 176 9.26 -11.01 -12.97
C LYS A 176 8.50 -10.82 -11.66
N SER A 177 7.18 -10.62 -11.74
CA SER A 177 6.38 -10.50 -10.52
C SER A 177 6.54 -11.74 -9.63
N MET A 178 6.82 -11.52 -8.35
CA MET A 178 6.77 -12.56 -7.32
C MET A 178 5.39 -12.62 -6.64
N CYS A 179 4.45 -11.76 -7.05
CA CYS A 179 3.04 -11.88 -6.68
C CYS A 179 2.32 -12.85 -7.63
N ASP A 180 1.45 -13.67 -7.06
CA ASP A 180 0.64 -14.68 -7.75
C ASP A 180 -0.75 -14.13 -8.13
N TYR A 181 -1.23 -13.10 -7.41
CA TYR A 181 -2.55 -12.52 -7.60
C TYR A 181 -2.51 -10.99 -7.51
N PHE A 182 -3.28 -10.31 -8.36
CA PHE A 182 -3.36 -8.85 -8.41
C PHE A 182 -4.82 -8.42 -8.30
N ILE A 183 -5.12 -7.67 -7.24
CA ILE A 183 -6.41 -7.01 -7.06
C ILE A 183 -6.37 -5.71 -7.85
N ARG A 184 -7.33 -5.48 -8.75
CA ARG A 184 -7.50 -4.20 -9.44
C ARG A 184 -8.21 -3.23 -8.51
N TYR A 185 -7.62 -2.06 -8.27
CA TYR A 185 -8.27 -0.98 -7.51
C TYR A 185 -9.62 -0.61 -8.12
N GLU A 186 -9.74 -0.69 -9.44
CA GLU A 186 -10.95 -0.40 -10.19
C GLU A 186 -12.07 -1.42 -9.93
N HIS A 187 -11.72 -2.64 -9.54
CA HIS A 187 -12.65 -3.74 -9.21
C HIS A 187 -12.40 -4.26 -7.79
N LEU A 188 -12.03 -3.36 -6.87
CA LEU A 188 -11.46 -3.70 -5.56
C LEU A 188 -12.31 -4.72 -4.80
N GLU A 189 -13.62 -4.46 -4.69
CA GLU A 189 -14.53 -5.32 -3.93
C GLU A 189 -14.69 -6.70 -4.59
N GLU A 190 -14.89 -6.73 -5.91
CA GLU A 190 -15.06 -7.98 -6.67
C GLU A 190 -13.80 -8.86 -6.61
N ASP A 191 -12.63 -8.27 -6.79
CA ASP A 191 -11.37 -9.01 -6.77
C ASP A 191 -10.97 -9.48 -5.37
N ILE A 192 -11.36 -8.74 -4.31
CA ILE A 192 -11.22 -9.19 -2.92
C ILE A 192 -12.11 -10.40 -2.66
N VAL A 193 -13.38 -10.36 -3.06
CA VAL A 193 -14.30 -11.50 -2.89
C VAL A 193 -13.73 -12.75 -3.55
N LYS A 194 -13.32 -12.66 -4.82
CA LYS A 194 -12.69 -13.78 -5.54
C LYS A 194 -11.44 -14.31 -4.83
N LEU A 195 -10.62 -13.44 -4.26
CA LEU A 195 -9.42 -13.84 -3.53
C LEU A 195 -9.78 -14.54 -2.22
N CYS A 196 -10.75 -14.03 -1.45
CA CYS A 196 -11.25 -14.65 -0.24
C CYS A 196 -11.79 -16.06 -0.50
N GLU A 197 -12.59 -16.23 -1.57
CA GLU A 197 -13.10 -17.54 -2.01
C GLU A 197 -11.95 -18.48 -2.40
N LYS A 198 -10.97 -17.98 -3.16
CA LYS A 198 -9.79 -18.76 -3.57
C LYS A 198 -8.95 -19.24 -2.39
N LEU A 199 -8.81 -18.41 -1.36
CA LEU A 199 -8.07 -18.71 -0.13
C LEU A 199 -8.89 -19.54 0.87
N GLY A 200 -10.21 -19.69 0.65
CA GLY A 200 -11.11 -20.36 1.59
C GLY A 200 -11.21 -19.63 2.92
N LEU A 201 -11.16 -18.28 2.92
CA LEU A 201 -11.24 -17.50 4.15
C LEU A 201 -12.63 -17.66 4.78
N PRO A 202 -12.74 -17.98 6.09
CA PRO A 202 -14.02 -18.06 6.75
C PRO A 202 -14.54 -16.66 7.10
N ASP A 203 -15.86 -16.52 7.18
CA ASP A 203 -16.57 -15.37 7.76
C ASP A 203 -16.11 -14.01 7.20
N PHE A 204 -15.81 -13.96 5.90
CA PHE A 204 -15.58 -12.68 5.21
C PHE A 204 -16.91 -12.07 4.78
N ASP A 205 -17.10 -10.78 5.06
CA ASP A 205 -18.16 -9.95 4.50
C ASP A 205 -17.49 -8.77 3.82
N ILE A 206 -17.71 -8.60 2.51
CA ILE A 206 -17.11 -7.49 1.76
C ILE A 206 -17.54 -6.11 2.30
N ASN A 207 -18.68 -6.02 2.99
CA ASN A 207 -19.14 -4.80 3.62
C ASN A 207 -18.26 -4.37 4.81
N ASP A 208 -17.41 -5.27 5.34
CA ASP A 208 -16.42 -4.95 6.37
C ASP A 208 -15.23 -4.16 5.80
N LEU A 209 -15.07 -4.06 4.47
CA LEU A 209 -13.95 -3.35 3.84
C LEU A 209 -14.03 -1.84 4.17
N PRO A 210 -13.11 -1.29 4.99
CA PRO A 210 -13.23 0.10 5.42
C PRO A 210 -12.86 1.05 4.29
N LYS A 211 -13.56 2.18 4.18
CA LYS A 211 -13.28 3.24 3.21
C LYS A 211 -12.31 4.26 3.79
N HIS A 212 -11.04 3.88 3.90
CA HIS A 212 -9.99 4.77 4.37
C HIS A 212 -9.61 5.80 3.32
N LYS A 213 -9.39 7.04 3.77
CA LYS A 213 -8.90 8.14 2.93
C LYS A 213 -9.81 8.44 1.72
N SER A 214 -11.10 8.10 1.82
CA SER A 214 -12.12 8.55 0.87
C SER A 214 -12.36 10.05 1.04
N GLY A 215 -12.60 10.78 -0.05
CA GLY A 215 -12.87 12.23 -0.01
C GLY A 215 -11.62 13.13 0.10
N VAL A 216 -10.41 12.56 0.08
CA VAL A 216 -9.14 13.32 0.09
C VAL A 216 -8.87 14.05 -1.23
N ARG A 217 -9.68 13.85 -2.27
CA ARG A 217 -9.55 14.62 -3.51
C ARG A 217 -10.92 15.08 -4.01
N PRO A 218 -10.97 16.19 -4.76
CA PRO A 218 -12.17 16.58 -5.49
C PRO A 218 -12.69 15.43 -6.36
N ASN A 219 -14.00 15.39 -6.57
CA ASN A 219 -14.63 14.42 -7.48
C ASN A 219 -14.45 14.82 -8.95
N ILE A 220 -13.18 14.87 -9.38
CA ILE A 220 -12.76 15.19 -10.74
C ILE A 220 -12.13 13.93 -11.32
N HIS A 221 -12.53 13.56 -12.54
CA HIS A 221 -11.97 12.40 -13.23
C HIS A 221 -10.47 12.62 -13.49
N TYR A 222 -9.63 11.60 -13.29
CA TYR A 222 -8.17 11.79 -13.35
C TYR A 222 -7.68 12.36 -14.68
N ARG A 223 -8.37 12.05 -15.79
CA ARG A 223 -8.03 12.56 -17.13
C ARG A 223 -8.04 14.09 -17.22
N GLU A 224 -8.90 14.75 -16.44
CA GLU A 224 -9.03 16.21 -16.45
C GLU A 224 -7.81 16.93 -15.84
N TYR A 225 -6.90 16.20 -15.19
CA TYR A 225 -5.67 16.76 -14.64
C TYR A 225 -4.53 16.84 -15.67
N TYR A 226 -4.62 16.13 -16.79
CA TYR A 226 -3.51 15.93 -17.71
C TYR A 226 -3.66 16.74 -19.00
N ASP A 227 -2.54 17.32 -19.41
CA ASP A 227 -2.27 17.68 -20.80
C ASP A 227 -1.44 16.57 -21.49
N ASP A 228 -1.09 16.77 -22.77
CA ASP A 228 -0.29 15.80 -23.52
C ASP A 228 1.08 15.55 -22.89
N GLU A 229 1.76 16.59 -22.40
CA GLU A 229 3.10 16.49 -21.81
C GLU A 229 3.07 15.66 -20.51
N THR A 230 2.17 16.00 -19.60
CA THR A 230 2.02 15.32 -18.30
C THR A 230 1.52 13.89 -18.45
N ARG A 231 0.67 13.62 -19.44
CA ARG A 231 0.28 12.24 -19.78
C ARG A 231 1.50 11.41 -20.20
N ASP A 232 2.34 11.97 -21.07
CA ASP A 232 3.51 11.25 -21.58
C ASP A 232 4.55 11.01 -20.47
N ILE A 233 4.71 11.95 -19.53
CA ILE A 233 5.52 11.77 -18.31
C ILE A 233 5.08 10.51 -17.54
N VAL A 234 3.79 10.39 -17.24
CA VAL A 234 3.26 9.23 -16.49
C VAL A 234 3.38 7.94 -17.29
N TYR A 235 3.14 8.00 -18.61
CA TYR A 235 3.32 6.84 -19.49
C TYR A 235 4.75 6.31 -19.42
N HIS A 236 5.75 7.17 -19.57
CA HIS A 236 7.15 6.75 -19.57
C HIS A 236 7.61 6.26 -18.18
N ALA A 237 7.20 6.94 -17.11
CA ALA A 237 7.55 6.56 -15.73
C ALA A 237 6.94 5.22 -15.29
N HIS A 238 5.76 4.88 -15.81
CA HIS A 238 5.01 3.68 -15.41
C HIS A 238 4.75 2.70 -16.57
N ARG A 239 5.49 2.81 -17.67
CA ARG A 239 5.27 2.04 -18.90
C ARG A 239 5.10 0.55 -18.66
N SER A 240 5.99 -0.05 -17.89
CA SER A 240 5.93 -1.48 -17.59
C SER A 240 4.69 -1.87 -16.80
N GLU A 241 4.19 -1.01 -15.89
CA GLU A 241 2.96 -1.27 -15.12
C GLU A 241 1.74 -1.14 -16.05
N ILE A 242 1.74 -0.12 -16.91
CA ILE A 242 0.69 0.13 -17.89
C ILE A 242 0.57 -1.04 -18.87
N GLU A 243 1.68 -1.44 -19.50
CA GLU A 243 1.72 -2.52 -20.49
C GLU A 243 1.37 -3.88 -19.86
N LEU A 244 1.92 -4.19 -18.68
CA LEU A 244 1.67 -5.48 -18.00
C LEU A 244 0.20 -5.66 -17.65
N PHE A 245 -0.46 -4.59 -17.23
CA PHE A 245 -1.83 -4.62 -16.74
C PHE A 245 -2.86 -4.12 -17.75
N GLY A 246 -2.44 -3.74 -18.96
CA GLY A 246 -3.33 -3.23 -20.01
C GLY A 246 -4.08 -1.97 -19.60
N TYR A 247 -3.42 -1.08 -18.84
CA TYR A 247 -4.03 0.20 -18.50
C TYR A 247 -4.00 1.14 -19.69
N GLU A 248 -5.02 1.99 -19.78
CA GLU A 248 -5.13 3.03 -20.80
C GLU A 248 -5.33 4.38 -20.12
N PHE A 249 -4.92 5.45 -20.82
CA PHE A 249 -5.23 6.80 -20.39
C PHE A 249 -6.72 7.02 -20.49
#